data_AF-A0A915XMG9-F1
#
_entry.id   AF-A0A915XMG9-F1
#
_cell.length_a   1.000
_cell.length_b   1.000
_cell.length_c   1.000
_cell.angle_alpha   90.00
_cell.angle_beta   90.00
_cell.angle_gamma   90.00
#
_symmetry.space_group_name_H-M   'P 1'
#
loop_
_entity.id
_entity.type
_entity.pdbx_description
1 polymer ?
#
loop_
_entity_poly.entity_id
_entity_poly.type
_entity_poly.pdbx_seq_one_letter_code
_entity_poly.pdbx_strand_id
1 'polypeptide(L)'
;MLETAEVRRQLTHRLAELKKAQAQRRASADAARTAFDAILEREIAPTMRQFAQALKAEGFAFSVQTPAGAARLVSDRSSDNAIDVFLEVGGAQPAVIVRSAYSRGRRQLEDERTLAQGEAIGRIDGERVLAVLLDVIEPFVER
;
A
#
# COMPACT_ATOMS: atom_id res chain seq x y z
N MET A 1 8.06 -20.95 44.56
CA MET A 1 7.19 -19.79 44.28
C MET A 1 8.03 -18.78 43.51
N LEU A 2 7.47 -18.14 42.48
CA LEU A 2 8.18 -17.12 41.70
C LEU A 2 8.34 -15.86 42.58
N GLU A 3 9.57 -15.37 42.77
CA GLU A 3 9.81 -14.21 43.62
C GLU A 3 9.39 -12.91 42.94
N THR A 4 8.74 -12.01 43.69
CA THR A 4 8.29 -10.70 43.18
C THR A 4 9.44 -9.85 42.61
N ALA A 5 10.66 -10.02 43.14
CA ALA A 5 11.87 -9.38 42.64
C ALA A 5 12.25 -9.89 41.23
N GLU A 6 12.10 -11.18 40.98
CA GLU A 6 12.38 -11.80 39.68
C GLU A 6 11.34 -11.39 38.64
N VAL A 7 10.06 -11.36 39.01
CA VAL A 7 8.98 -10.80 38.17
C VAL A 7 9.26 -9.34 37.80
N ARG A 8 9.64 -8.51 38.77
CA ARG A 8 9.95 -7.09 38.54
C ARG A 8 11.15 -6.90 37.60
N ARG A 9 12.18 -7.74 37.73
CA ARG A 9 13.37 -7.71 36.87
C ARG A 9 12.98 -8.08 35.43
N GLN A 10 12.27 -9.18 35.23
CA GLN A 10 11.81 -9.62 33.90
C GLN A 10 10.88 -8.60 33.25
N LEU A 11 9.96 -8.00 34.04
CA LEU A 11 9.05 -6.96 33.54
C LEU A 11 9.81 -5.71 33.11
N THR A 12 10.76 -5.22 33.92
CA THR A 12 11.57 -4.04 33.58
C THR A 12 12.35 -4.26 32.29
N HIS A 13 12.96 -5.43 32.12
CA HIS A 13 13.67 -5.79 30.90
C HIS A 13 12.73 -5.80 29.69
N ARG A 14 11.56 -6.44 29.81
CA ARG A 14 10.58 -6.48 28.71
C ARG A 14 10.07 -5.09 28.33
N LEU A 15 9.82 -4.21 29.31
CA LEU A 15 9.39 -2.83 29.06
C LEU A 15 10.47 -2.01 28.35
N ALA A 16 11.75 -2.20 28.70
CA ALA A 16 12.87 -1.56 28.01
C ALA A 16 12.95 -1.99 26.54
N GLU A 17 12.83 -3.29 26.27
CA GLU A 17 12.78 -3.84 24.91
C GLU A 17 11.59 -3.30 24.10
N LEU A 18 10.41 -3.21 24.71
CA LEU A 18 9.22 -2.65 24.05
C LEU A 18 9.40 -1.17 23.70
N LYS A 19 9.99 -0.37 24.59
CA LYS A 19 10.31 1.04 24.32
C LYS A 19 11.27 1.19 23.15
N LYS A 20 12.33 0.38 23.12
CA LYS A 20 13.32 0.37 22.02
C LYS A 20 12.66 -0.02 20.70
N ALA A 21 11.85 -1.08 20.69
CA ALA A 21 11.11 -1.52 19.51
C ALA A 21 10.12 -0.44 19.02
N GLN A 22 9.46 0.28 19.93
CA GLN A 22 8.56 1.37 19.56
C GLN A 22 9.31 2.53 18.89
N ALA A 23 10.46 2.94 19.43
CA ALA A 23 11.29 3.97 18.81
C ALA A 23 11.76 3.56 17.41
N GLN A 24 12.20 2.30 17.25
CA GLN A 24 12.61 1.75 15.96
C GLN A 24 11.46 1.75 14.95
N ARG A 25 10.25 1.35 15.36
CA ARG A 25 9.06 1.35 14.49
C ARG A 25 8.70 2.75 14.00
N ARG A 26 8.80 3.77 14.87
CA ARG A 26 8.58 5.16 14.47
C ARG A 26 9.60 5.61 13.43
N ALA A 27 10.89 5.37 13.69
CA ALA A 27 11.96 5.70 12.74
C ALA A 27 11.75 5.00 11.38
N SER A 28 11.36 3.72 11.38
CA SER A 28 11.06 3.00 10.13
C SER A 28 9.82 3.54 9.42
N ALA A 29 8.77 3.95 10.14
CA ALA A 29 7.57 4.49 9.56
C ALA A 29 7.82 5.86 8.90
N ASP A 30 8.62 6.71 9.54
CA ASP A 30 8.98 8.02 8.99
C ASP A 30 9.88 7.87 7.75
N ALA A 31 10.87 6.99 7.80
CA ALA A 31 11.71 6.67 6.63
C ALA A 31 10.87 6.11 5.47
N ALA A 32 9.91 5.23 5.76
CA ALA A 32 9.02 4.66 4.75
C ALA A 32 8.08 5.70 4.13
N ARG A 33 7.58 6.67 4.92
CA ARG A 33 6.79 7.80 4.39
C ARG A 33 7.60 8.64 3.41
N THR A 34 8.81 9.05 3.79
CA THR A 34 9.69 9.82 2.90
C THR A 34 10.03 9.05 1.63
N ALA A 35 10.34 7.76 1.75
CA ALA A 35 10.61 6.91 0.58
C ALA A 35 9.37 6.77 -0.31
N PHE A 36 8.20 6.57 0.30
CA PHE A 36 6.93 6.43 -0.40
C PHE A 36 6.54 7.70 -1.15
N ASP A 37 6.62 8.88 -0.52
CA ASP A 37 6.29 10.14 -1.18
C ASP A 37 7.15 10.36 -2.43
N ALA A 38 8.45 10.05 -2.35
CA ALA A 38 9.36 10.16 -3.48
C ALA A 38 9.02 9.20 -4.64
N ILE A 39 8.68 7.94 -4.35
CA ILE A 39 8.30 6.97 -5.40
C ILE A 39 6.88 7.20 -5.93
N LEU A 40 5.99 7.79 -5.12
CA LEU A 40 4.62 8.07 -5.49
C LEU A 40 4.59 9.03 -6.67
N GLU A 41 5.39 10.09 -6.58
CA GLU A 41 5.52 11.10 -7.63
C GLU A 41 6.36 10.62 -8.82
N ARG A 42 7.45 9.89 -8.55
CA ARG A 42 8.41 9.51 -9.59
C ARG A 42 7.96 8.31 -10.43
N GLU A 43 7.36 7.30 -9.81
CA GLU A 43 7.11 5.99 -10.44
C GLU A 43 5.63 5.62 -10.45
N ILE A 44 4.96 5.63 -9.28
CA ILE A 44 3.60 5.10 -9.13
C ILE A 44 2.59 5.93 -9.92
N ALA A 45 2.47 7.24 -9.64
CA ALA A 45 1.47 8.08 -10.27
C ALA A 45 1.69 8.20 -11.80
N PRO A 46 2.92 8.39 -12.32
CA PRO A 46 3.17 8.36 -13.76
C PRO A 46 2.78 7.03 -14.42
N THR A 47 3.13 5.90 -13.81
CA THR A 47 2.79 4.57 -14.33
C THR A 47 1.29 4.34 -14.35
N MET A 48 0.58 4.70 -13.27
CA MET A 48 -0.88 4.62 -13.20
C MET A 48 -1.56 5.50 -14.26
N ARG A 49 -1.01 6.69 -14.56
CA ARG A 49 -1.52 7.55 -15.63
C ARG A 49 -1.32 6.92 -17.01
N GLN A 50 -0.14 6.36 -17.28
CA GLN A 50 0.13 5.65 -18.54
C GLN A 50 -0.81 4.46 -18.71
N PHE A 51 -0.99 3.67 -17.64
CA PHE A 51 -1.92 2.55 -17.62
C PHE A 51 -3.37 2.99 -17.87
N ALA A 52 -3.83 4.07 -17.25
CA ALA A 52 -5.15 4.64 -17.48
C ALA A 52 -5.36 5.05 -18.95
N GLN A 53 -4.35 5.66 -19.58
CA GLN A 53 -4.42 6.02 -21.01
C GLN A 53 -4.48 4.79 -21.91
N ALA A 54 -3.72 3.73 -21.59
CA ALA A 54 -3.79 2.46 -22.31
C ALA A 54 -5.18 1.82 -22.19
N LEU A 55 -5.73 1.72 -20.97
CA LEU A 55 -7.09 1.23 -20.74
C LEU A 55 -8.14 2.04 -21.51
N LYS A 56 -8.00 3.36 -21.54
CA LYS A 56 -8.91 4.23 -22.28
C LYS A 56 -8.89 3.95 -23.78
N ALA A 57 -7.72 3.66 -24.36
CA ALA A 57 -7.60 3.27 -25.76
C ALA A 57 -8.33 1.96 -26.07
N GLU A 58 -8.38 1.04 -25.10
CA GLU A 58 -9.14 -0.22 -25.16
C GLU A 58 -10.63 -0.07 -24.77
N GLY A 59 -11.12 1.16 -24.53
CA GLY A 59 -12.52 1.43 -24.21
C GLY A 59 -12.89 1.32 -22.73
N PHE A 60 -11.91 1.14 -21.85
CA PHE A 60 -12.07 1.14 -20.39
C PHE A 60 -11.67 2.50 -19.82
N ALA A 61 -12.67 3.33 -19.52
CA ALA A 61 -12.44 4.68 -19.03
C ALA A 61 -12.11 4.68 -17.52
N PHE A 62 -10.90 5.11 -17.19
CA PHE A 62 -10.41 5.31 -15.83
C PHE A 62 -9.70 6.66 -15.68
N SER A 63 -9.81 7.23 -14.49
CA SER A 63 -9.17 8.49 -14.11
C SER A 63 -8.23 8.29 -12.92
N VAL A 64 -7.08 8.96 -12.95
CA VAL A 64 -6.10 8.93 -11.84
C VAL A 64 -6.28 10.14 -10.94
N GLN A 65 -6.36 9.89 -9.64
CA GLN A 65 -6.40 10.88 -8.57
C GLN A 65 -5.21 10.64 -7.64
N THR A 66 -4.56 11.71 -7.18
CA THR A 66 -3.40 11.62 -6.27
C THR A 66 -3.71 12.40 -4.98
N PRO A 67 -4.58 11.86 -4.10
CA PRO A 67 -4.78 12.44 -2.78
C PRO A 67 -3.48 12.34 -1.97
N ALA A 68 -3.34 13.15 -0.92
CA ALA A 68 -2.12 13.17 -0.10
C ALA A 68 -1.76 11.76 0.40
N GLY A 69 -0.59 11.26 0.02
CA GLY A 69 -0.09 9.96 0.46
C GLY A 69 -0.74 8.74 -0.22
N ALA A 70 -1.38 8.89 -1.39
CA ALA A 70 -1.83 7.77 -2.21
C ALA A 70 -1.99 8.12 -3.69
N ALA A 71 -2.04 7.10 -4.55
CA ALA A 71 -2.50 7.23 -5.93
C ALA A 71 -3.69 6.29 -6.14
N ARG A 72 -4.74 6.80 -6.77
CA ARG A 72 -6.00 6.07 -6.98
C ARG A 72 -6.36 6.11 -8.45
N LEU A 73 -6.67 4.95 -9.02
CA LEU A 73 -7.25 4.79 -10.35
C LEU A 73 -8.72 4.44 -10.18
N VAL A 74 -9.64 5.25 -10.68
CA VAL A 74 -11.10 5.06 -10.50
C VAL A 74 -11.77 4.90 -11.84
N SER A 75 -12.71 3.96 -11.95
CA SER A 75 -13.51 3.84 -13.17
C SER A 75 -14.45 5.02 -13.32
N ASP A 76 -14.49 5.61 -14.52
CA ASP A 76 -15.41 6.71 -14.81
C ASP A 76 -16.88 6.24 -14.85
N ARG A 77 -17.10 4.92 -14.96
CA ARG A 77 -18.45 4.32 -15.02
C ARG A 77 -19.02 3.96 -13.65
N SER A 78 -18.15 3.71 -12.66
CA SER A 78 -18.55 3.37 -11.29
C SER A 78 -17.44 3.73 -10.32
N SER A 79 -17.74 4.58 -9.34
CA SER A 79 -16.81 4.95 -8.27
C SER A 79 -16.46 3.79 -7.34
N ASP A 80 -17.26 2.73 -7.35
CA ASP A 80 -17.05 1.52 -6.54
C ASP A 80 -15.91 0.66 -7.09
N ASN A 81 -15.54 0.90 -8.37
CA ASN A 81 -14.47 0.23 -9.06
C ASN A 81 -13.21 1.10 -9.03
N ALA A 82 -12.25 0.75 -8.17
CA ALA A 82 -11.03 1.51 -8.01
C ALA A 82 -9.82 0.62 -7.68
N ILE A 83 -8.63 1.13 -8.00
CA ILE A 83 -7.35 0.58 -7.55
C ILE A 83 -6.61 1.70 -6.80
N ASP A 84 -6.38 1.51 -5.51
CA ASP A 84 -5.63 2.42 -4.64
C ASP A 84 -4.22 1.88 -4.39
N VAL A 85 -3.22 2.76 -4.43
CA VAL A 85 -1.84 2.48 -4.04
C VAL A 85 -1.47 3.43 -2.89
N PHE A 86 -1.18 2.87 -1.72
CA PHE A 86 -0.95 3.65 -0.49
C PHE A 86 0.07 2.98 0.43
N LEU A 87 0.62 3.75 1.36
CA LEU A 87 1.53 3.25 2.39
C LEU A 87 0.74 2.83 3.65
N GLU A 88 0.95 1.60 4.07
CA GLU A 88 0.52 1.09 5.37
C GLU A 88 1.71 1.04 6.35
N VAL A 89 1.56 1.66 7.52
CA VAL A 89 2.60 1.70 8.57
C VAL A 89 2.21 0.95 9.85
N GLY A 90 1.01 0.34 9.88
CA GLY A 90 0.47 -0.33 11.07
C GLY A 90 1.05 -1.73 11.34
N GLY A 91 1.64 -2.35 10.32
CA GLY A 91 2.19 -3.70 10.38
C GLY A 91 3.54 -3.83 11.09
N ALA A 92 4.10 -5.05 11.06
CA ALA A 92 5.45 -5.32 11.59
C ALA A 92 6.54 -4.53 10.85
N GLN A 93 6.33 -4.27 9.55
CA GLN A 93 7.11 -3.37 8.73
C GLN A 93 6.15 -2.49 7.91
N PRO A 94 6.54 -1.25 7.58
CA PRO A 94 5.81 -0.45 6.59
C PRO A 94 5.75 -1.17 5.24
N ALA A 95 4.61 -1.08 4.58
CA ALA A 95 4.32 -1.76 3.32
C ALA A 95 3.59 -0.83 2.36
N VAL A 96 3.93 -0.89 1.07
CA VAL A 96 3.12 -0.27 0.02
C VAL A 96 2.12 -1.30 -0.46
N ILE A 97 0.84 -0.95 -0.34
CA ILE A 97 -0.29 -1.82 -0.65
C ILE A 97 -0.96 -1.32 -1.92
N VAL A 98 -1.32 -2.26 -2.79
CA VAL A 98 -2.24 -2.07 -3.90
C VAL A 98 -3.55 -2.74 -3.52
N ARG A 99 -4.61 -1.93 -3.36
CA ARG A 99 -5.95 -2.41 -3.07
C ARG A 99 -6.84 -2.22 -4.29
N SER A 100 -7.43 -3.29 -4.81
CA SER A 100 -8.47 -3.22 -5.82
C SER A 100 -9.83 -3.45 -5.17
N ALA A 101 -10.75 -2.52 -5.37
CA ALA A 101 -12.15 -2.63 -4.98
C ALA A 101 -13.01 -2.68 -6.24
N TYR A 102 -13.95 -3.62 -6.30
CA TYR A 102 -14.87 -3.74 -7.43
C TYR A 102 -16.22 -4.33 -7.03
N SER A 103 -17.27 -3.90 -7.74
CA SER A 103 -18.63 -4.36 -7.54
C SER A 103 -18.96 -5.53 -8.46
N ARG A 104 -19.44 -6.64 -7.88
CA ARG A 104 -19.99 -7.80 -8.61
C ARG A 104 -21.44 -8.05 -8.20
N GLY A 105 -22.37 -7.61 -9.04
CA GLY A 105 -23.80 -7.64 -8.73
C GLY A 105 -24.14 -6.73 -7.55
N ARG A 106 -24.57 -7.32 -6.43
CA ARG A 106 -24.89 -6.59 -5.17
C ARG A 106 -23.77 -6.63 -4.14
N ARG A 107 -22.63 -7.26 -4.46
CA ARG A 107 -21.50 -7.43 -3.55
C ARG A 107 -20.37 -6.50 -3.95
N GLN A 108 -19.72 -5.91 -2.95
CA GLN A 108 -18.44 -5.25 -3.10
C GLN A 108 -17.35 -6.22 -2.67
N LEU A 109 -16.34 -6.37 -3.51
CA LEU A 109 -15.20 -7.23 -3.29
C LEU A 109 -13.95 -6.36 -3.23
N GLU A 110 -13.01 -6.76 -2.39
CA GLU A 110 -11.71 -6.11 -2.22
C GLU A 110 -10.62 -7.18 -2.27
N ASP A 111 -9.52 -6.86 -2.94
CA ASP A 111 -8.27 -7.63 -2.92
C ASP A 111 -7.12 -6.68 -2.61
N GLU A 112 -6.17 -7.14 -1.80
CA GLU A 112 -5.00 -6.38 -1.39
C GLU A 112 -3.72 -7.14 -1.71
N ARG A 113 -2.79 -6.47 -2.39
CA ARG A 113 -1.48 -6.99 -2.73
C ARG A 113 -0.38 -6.10 -2.19
N THR A 114 0.66 -6.72 -1.65
CA THR A 114 1.86 -5.99 -1.23
C THR A 114 2.76 -5.72 -2.43
N LEU A 115 3.01 -4.46 -2.74
CA LEU A 115 3.95 -4.05 -3.77
C LEU A 115 5.40 -4.15 -3.27
N ALA A 116 5.69 -3.61 -2.09
CA ALA A 116 7.00 -3.68 -1.43
C ALA A 116 6.88 -3.44 0.08
N GLN A 117 7.90 -3.81 0.86
CA GLN A 117 7.96 -3.58 2.31
C GLN A 117 9.34 -3.09 2.74
N GLY A 118 9.39 -2.33 3.84
CA GLY A 118 10.62 -1.84 4.46
C GLY A 118 11.50 -1.07 3.47
N GLU A 119 12.78 -1.43 3.40
CA GLU A 119 13.76 -0.76 2.53
C GLU A 119 13.48 -0.93 1.03
N ALA A 120 12.70 -1.96 0.64
CA ALA A 120 12.35 -2.18 -0.77
C ALA A 120 11.40 -1.11 -1.30
N ILE A 121 10.72 -0.35 -0.43
CA ILE A 121 9.80 0.73 -0.84
C ILE A 121 10.52 1.76 -1.71
N GLY A 122 11.73 2.19 -1.32
CA GLY A 122 12.50 3.18 -2.09
C GLY A 122 13.02 2.68 -3.44
N ARG A 123 12.86 1.39 -3.75
CA ARG A 123 13.33 0.72 -4.98
C ARG A 123 12.20 0.27 -5.89
N ILE A 124 10.95 0.66 -5.60
CA ILE A 124 9.85 0.46 -6.52
C ILE A 124 10.15 1.23 -7.81
N ASP A 125 9.97 0.56 -8.95
CA ASP A 125 10.07 1.11 -10.29
C ASP A 125 8.72 0.97 -11.03
N GLY A 126 8.59 1.65 -12.17
CA GLY A 126 7.40 1.58 -13.01
C GLY A 126 7.06 0.17 -13.51
N GLU A 127 8.06 -0.68 -13.81
CA GLU A 127 7.83 -2.05 -14.28
C GLU A 127 7.11 -2.90 -13.22
N ARG A 128 7.55 -2.82 -11.96
CA ARG A 128 6.91 -3.51 -10.85
C ARG A 128 5.51 -2.99 -10.56
N VAL A 129 5.30 -1.68 -10.66
CA VAL A 129 3.96 -1.08 -10.53
C VAL A 129 3.04 -1.62 -11.62
N LEU A 130 3.49 -1.59 -12.88
CA LEU A 130 2.73 -2.08 -14.02
C LEU A 130 2.38 -3.56 -13.90
N ALA A 131 3.33 -4.40 -13.48
CA ALA A 131 3.09 -5.83 -13.29
C ALA A 131 1.94 -6.08 -12.30
N VAL A 132 1.93 -5.38 -11.16
CA VAL A 132 0.84 -5.53 -10.19
C VAL A 132 -0.49 -4.98 -10.71
N LEU A 133 -0.48 -3.87 -11.47
CA LEU A 133 -1.69 -3.34 -12.08
C LEU A 133 -2.32 -4.33 -13.08
N LEU A 134 -1.48 -5.01 -13.88
CA LEU A 134 -1.93 -6.04 -14.81
C LEU A 134 -2.52 -7.26 -14.07
N ASP A 135 -1.93 -7.64 -12.93
CA ASP A 135 -2.43 -8.75 -12.13
C ASP A 135 -3.80 -8.50 -11.49
N VAL A 136 -4.18 -7.24 -11.26
CA VAL A 136 -5.44 -6.88 -10.57
C VAL A 136 -6.51 -6.34 -11.51
N ILE A 137 -6.24 -6.21 -12.82
CA ILE A 137 -7.17 -5.57 -13.75
C ILE A 137 -8.30 -6.49 -14.23
N GLU A 138 -8.09 -7.81 -14.16
CA GLU A 138 -9.03 -8.84 -14.65
C GLU A 138 -10.49 -8.58 -14.23
N PRO A 139 -10.82 -8.31 -12.95
CA PRO A 139 -12.21 -8.13 -12.52
C PRO A 139 -12.89 -6.86 -13.06
N PHE A 140 -12.12 -5.93 -13.63
CA PHE A 140 -12.62 -4.67 -14.17
C PHE A 140 -12.92 -4.77 -15.68
N VAL A 141 -12.32 -5.75 -16.36
CA VAL A 141 -12.46 -5.97 -17.80
C VAL A 141 -13.38 -7.15 -18.12
N GLU A 142 -13.35 -8.20 -17.29
CA GLU A 142 -14.24 -9.34 -17.39
C GLU A 142 -15.60 -9.02 -16.74
N ARG A 143 -16.67 -9.06 -17.53
CA ARG A 143 -18.05 -8.86 -17.06
C ARG A 143 -18.68 -10.17 -16.58
#